data_AF-A0A536FRV0-F1
#
_entry.id   AF-A0A536FRV0-F1
#
_cell.length_a   1.000
_cell.length_b   1.000
_cell.length_c   1.000
_cell.angle_alpha   90.00
_cell.angle_beta   90.00
_cell.angle_gamma   90.00
#
_symmetry.space_group_name_H-M   'P 1'
#
loop_
_entity.id
_entity.type
_entity.pdbx_description
1 polymer ?
#
loop_
_entity_poly.entity_id
_entity_poly.type
_entity_poly.pdbx_seq_one_letter_code
_entity_poly.pdbx_strand_id
1 'polypeptide(L)'
;AGVFFSMWVHRVVRNMPALGSPDWRRSPGWSVGSSFIPILSLFYPYWAVLDAWRASDPRWRWLNQTARKSLGVPALPAVWWTLYLLALVMNRISAVMDRSSDVGTRVAGSAVDIASSVVLIGAAVLAIFVVRDLTARQELKNELISSGRLA
;
A
#
# COMPACT_ATOMS: atom_id res chain seq x y z
N ALA A 1 -9.22 -6.21 -9.72
CA ALA A 1 -8.37 -6.18 -8.50
C ALA A 1 -8.00 -4.75 -8.08
N GLY A 2 -7.41 -3.92 -8.95
CA GLY A 2 -6.93 -2.57 -8.57
C GLY A 2 -8.00 -1.62 -8.00
N VAL A 3 -9.22 -1.64 -8.54
CA VAL A 3 -10.33 -0.77 -8.07
C VAL A 3 -10.71 -1.05 -6.61
N PHE A 4 -10.81 -2.34 -6.22
CA PHE A 4 -11.12 -2.73 -4.85
C PHE A 4 -10.03 -2.29 -3.87
N PHE A 5 -8.77 -2.44 -4.27
CA PHE A 5 -7.64 -1.98 -3.47
C PHE A 5 -7.64 -0.45 -3.32
N SER A 6 -7.90 0.30 -4.40
CA SER A 6 -8.04 1.76 -4.34
C SER A 6 -9.21 2.22 -3.46
N MET A 7 -10.36 1.54 -3.54
CA MET A 7 -11.50 1.82 -2.65
C MET A 7 -11.17 1.54 -1.18
N TRP A 8 -10.43 0.47 -0.90
CA TRP A 8 -9.96 0.17 0.46
C TRP A 8 -8.99 1.24 0.97
N VAL A 9 -8.01 1.65 0.16
CA VAL A 9 -7.09 2.75 0.50
C VAL A 9 -7.86 4.04 0.79
N HIS A 10 -8.85 4.37 -0.04
CA HIS A 10 -9.71 5.53 0.19
C HIS A 10 -10.45 5.45 1.54
N ARG A 11 -11.00 4.27 1.87
CA ARG A 11 -11.69 4.04 3.16
C ARG A 11 -10.74 4.19 4.35
N VAL A 12 -9.53 3.65 4.26
CA VAL A 12 -8.50 3.74 5.30
C VAL A 12 -8.12 5.20 5.57
N VAL A 13 -7.88 5.97 4.51
CA VAL A 13 -7.52 7.40 4.62
C VAL A 13 -8.69 8.21 5.20
N ARG A 14 -9.92 7.93 4.77
CA ARG A 14 -11.13 8.61 5.29
C ARG A 14 -11.35 8.41 6.79
N ASN A 15 -10.89 7.30 7.35
CA ASN A 15 -11.04 7.00 8.78
C ASN A 15 -9.96 7.66 9.67
N MET A 16 -8.86 8.16 9.10
CA MET A 16 -7.74 8.75 9.86
C MET A 16 -8.11 9.98 10.71
N PRO A 17 -8.98 10.92 10.27
CA PRO A 17 -9.41 12.04 11.09
C PRO A 17 -10.19 11.60 12.35
N ALA A 18 -11.03 10.57 12.23
CA ALA A 18 -11.78 10.01 13.36
C ALA A 18 -10.87 9.34 14.40
N LEU A 19 -9.68 8.87 13.98
CA LEU A 19 -8.66 8.27 14.84
C LEU A 19 -7.67 9.30 15.44
N GLY A 20 -7.99 10.60 15.39
CA GLY A 20 -7.16 11.65 16.00
C GLY A 20 -5.85 11.94 15.24
N SER A 21 -5.76 11.55 13.97
CA SER A 21 -4.58 11.81 13.13
C SER A 21 -4.97 12.44 11.79
N PRO A 22 -5.56 13.65 11.79
CA PRO A 22 -5.89 14.35 10.56
C PRO A 22 -4.60 14.68 9.77
N ASP A 23 -4.53 14.26 8.51
CA ASP A 23 -3.45 14.64 7.60
C ASP A 23 -4.02 15.37 6.38
N TRP A 24 -3.79 16.68 6.33
CA TRP A 24 -4.30 17.59 5.29
C TRP A 24 -3.75 17.27 3.90
N ARG A 25 -2.56 16.65 3.81
CA ARG A 25 -1.92 16.27 2.54
C ARG A 25 -2.53 15.03 1.89
N ARG A 26 -3.38 14.30 2.60
CA ARG A 26 -4.09 13.13 2.07
C ARG A 26 -5.59 13.32 2.20
N SER A 27 -6.04 14.44 1.67
CA SER A 27 -7.46 14.66 1.43
C SER A 27 -7.96 13.67 0.36
N PRO A 28 -9.25 13.31 0.38
CA PRO A 28 -9.88 12.51 -0.67
C PRO A 28 -9.61 13.06 -2.08
N GLY A 29 -9.49 14.39 -2.22
CA GLY A 29 -9.16 15.06 -3.48
C GLY A 29 -7.76 14.73 -4.02
N TRP A 30 -6.77 14.51 -3.14
CA TRP A 30 -5.43 14.07 -3.55
C TRP A 30 -5.41 12.61 -4.04
N SER A 31 -6.33 11.76 -3.57
CA SER A 31 -6.50 10.39 -4.09
C SER A 31 -6.99 10.42 -5.55
N VAL A 32 -7.83 11.39 -5.91
CA VAL A 32 -8.28 11.59 -7.28
C VAL A 32 -7.16 12.20 -8.13
N GLY A 33 -6.51 13.26 -7.64
CA GLY A 33 -5.42 13.94 -8.35
C GLY A 33 -4.20 13.04 -8.61
N SER A 34 -3.83 12.17 -7.66
CA SER A 34 -2.75 11.19 -7.85
C SER A 34 -3.07 10.13 -8.90
N SER A 35 -4.36 9.82 -9.14
CA SER A 35 -4.76 8.84 -10.16
C SER A 35 -4.47 9.33 -11.59
N PHE A 36 -4.38 10.65 -11.81
CA PHE A 36 -4.03 11.23 -13.11
C PHE A 36 -2.52 11.27 -13.39
N ILE A 37 -1.67 11.07 -12.37
CA ILE A 37 -0.22 11.10 -12.52
C ILE A 37 0.31 9.66 -12.38
N PRO A 38 0.78 9.01 -13.46
CA PRO A 38 1.09 7.57 -13.48
C PRO A 38 2.07 7.10 -12.39
N ILE A 39 3.03 7.95 -12.03
CA ILE A 39 4.01 7.65 -10.98
C ILE A 39 3.35 7.77 -9.60
N LEU A 40 2.54 8.82 -9.38
CA LEU A 40 1.85 9.02 -8.11
C LEU A 40 0.76 7.98 -7.90
N SER A 41 0.03 7.55 -8.93
CA SER A 41 -0.97 6.49 -8.81
C SER A 41 -0.35 5.16 -8.37
N LEU A 42 0.93 4.95 -8.69
CA LEU A 42 1.71 3.83 -8.21
C LEU A 42 2.12 4.02 -6.74
N PHE A 43 2.78 5.12 -6.37
CA PHE A 43 3.33 5.26 -5.00
C PHE A 43 2.33 5.72 -3.93
N TYR A 44 1.23 6.37 -4.32
CA TYR A 44 0.19 6.86 -3.42
C TYR A 44 -0.39 5.77 -2.49
N PRO A 45 -0.80 4.59 -2.96
CA PRO A 45 -1.32 3.55 -2.07
C PRO A 45 -0.32 3.10 -1.00
N TYR A 46 0.97 2.95 -1.36
CA TYR A 46 2.00 2.60 -0.37
C TYR A 46 2.14 3.68 0.70
N TRP A 47 2.21 4.94 0.26
CA TRP A 47 2.24 6.06 1.19
C TRP A 47 1.00 6.05 2.07
N ALA A 48 -0.20 5.93 1.48
CA ALA A 48 -1.50 5.84 2.14
C ALA A 48 -1.48 4.83 3.30
N VAL A 49 -1.12 3.60 3.00
CA VAL A 49 -1.00 2.49 3.96
C VAL A 49 0.02 2.79 5.05
N LEU A 50 1.22 3.25 4.70
CA LEU A 50 2.28 3.49 5.68
C LEU A 50 1.90 4.53 6.74
N ASP A 51 1.24 5.60 6.33
CA ASP A 51 0.82 6.66 7.24
C ASP A 51 -0.40 6.28 8.05
N ALA A 52 -1.33 5.52 7.45
CA ALA A 52 -2.45 4.94 8.18
C ALA A 52 -1.94 3.97 9.26
N TRP A 53 -0.91 3.18 8.94
CA TRP A 53 -0.27 2.29 9.90
C TRP A 53 0.36 3.08 11.05
N ARG A 54 1.11 4.14 10.73
CA ARG A 54 1.69 5.06 11.73
C ARG A 54 0.65 5.79 12.57
N ALA A 55 -0.47 6.19 11.97
CA ALA A 55 -1.59 6.85 12.64
C ALA A 55 -2.39 5.90 13.55
N SER A 56 -2.35 4.60 13.27
CA SER A 56 -3.07 3.58 14.03
C SER A 56 -2.25 3.00 15.19
N ASP A 57 -1.12 3.63 15.56
CA ASP A 57 -0.36 3.23 16.74
C ASP A 57 -1.18 3.49 18.02
N PRO A 58 -1.49 2.44 18.83
CA PRO A 58 -2.31 2.58 20.03
C PRO A 58 -1.59 3.31 21.18
N ARG A 59 -0.28 3.58 21.06
CA ARG A 59 0.49 4.30 22.09
C ARG A 59 0.18 5.79 22.14
N TRP A 60 -0.43 6.35 21.09
CA TRP A 60 -0.64 7.78 20.97
C TRP A 60 -2.06 8.08 20.48
N ARG A 61 -2.82 8.86 21.26
CA ARG A 61 -4.17 9.32 20.88
C ARG A 61 -4.10 10.30 19.71
N TRP A 62 -3.21 11.29 19.81
CA TRP A 62 -2.99 12.35 18.82
C TRP A 62 -1.57 12.32 18.31
N LEU A 63 -1.39 12.25 16.98
CA LEU A 63 -0.08 12.05 16.35
C LEU A 63 0.11 13.08 15.24
N ASN A 64 0.85 14.14 15.56
CA ASN A 64 1.24 15.17 14.60
C ASN A 64 2.13 14.57 13.50
N GLN A 65 2.09 15.15 12.31
CA GLN A 65 2.75 14.60 11.12
C GLN A 65 4.25 14.31 11.32
N THR A 66 4.96 15.17 12.04
CA THR A 66 6.40 15.02 12.33
C THR A 66 6.68 13.80 13.20
N ALA A 67 5.85 13.58 14.23
CA ALA A 67 5.94 12.42 15.12
C ALA A 67 5.53 11.11 14.43
N ARG A 68 4.62 11.15 13.44
CA ARG A 68 4.33 9.98 12.60
C ARG A 68 5.50 9.57 11.72
N LYS A 69 6.22 10.54 11.16
CA LYS A 69 7.35 10.25 10.26
C LYS A 69 8.56 9.67 10.98
N SER A 70 8.73 9.93 12.28
CA SER A 70 9.79 9.34 13.09
C SER A 70 9.52 7.89 13.51
N LEU A 71 8.27 7.41 13.40
CA LEU A 71 7.95 6.00 13.58
C LEU A 71 8.58 5.16 12.45
N GLY A 72 9.31 4.11 12.84
CA GLY A 72 9.96 3.18 11.93
C GLY A 72 8.98 2.60 10.90
N VAL A 73 9.48 2.34 9.69
CA VAL A 73 8.69 1.70 8.63
C VAL A 73 8.53 0.22 8.98
N PRO A 74 7.30 -0.30 9.11
CA PRO A 74 7.09 -1.73 9.35
C PRO A 74 7.60 -2.56 8.16
N ALA A 75 8.28 -3.66 8.46
CA ALA A 75 8.84 -4.56 7.47
C ALA A 75 7.77 -5.13 6.53
N LEU A 76 6.55 -5.38 7.03
CA LEU A 76 5.50 -6.05 6.27
C LEU A 76 4.96 -5.22 5.08
N PRO A 77 4.53 -3.94 5.26
CA PRO A 77 4.22 -3.05 4.14
C PRO A 77 5.41 -2.78 3.21
N ALA A 78 6.64 -2.73 3.74
CA ALA A 78 7.83 -2.52 2.92
C ALA A 78 8.11 -3.72 2.00
N VAL A 79 8.11 -4.94 2.53
CA VAL A 79 8.34 -6.19 1.78
C VAL A 79 7.22 -6.44 0.78
N TRP A 80 5.98 -6.18 1.16
CA TRP A 80 4.85 -6.24 0.24
C TRP A 80 5.07 -5.33 -0.97
N TRP A 81 5.43 -4.07 -0.71
CA TRP A 81 5.59 -3.08 -1.76
C TRP A 81 6.78 -3.37 -2.67
N THR A 82 7.90 -3.85 -2.11
CA THR A 82 9.06 -4.23 -2.91
C THR A 82 8.77 -5.43 -3.82
N LEU A 83 8.05 -6.46 -3.34
CA LEU A 83 7.63 -7.57 -4.20
C LEU A 83 6.68 -7.13 -5.31
N TYR A 84 5.76 -6.22 -5.00
CA TYR A 84 4.85 -5.66 -6.01
C TYR A 84 5.61 -4.88 -7.10
N LEU A 85 6.57 -4.03 -6.71
CA LEU A 85 7.42 -3.32 -7.66
C LEU A 85 8.29 -4.27 -8.48
N LEU A 86 8.81 -5.34 -7.86
CA LEU A 86 9.59 -6.36 -8.56
C LEU A 86 8.74 -7.05 -9.62
N ALA A 87 7.51 -7.47 -9.30
CA ALA A 87 6.60 -8.07 -10.26
C ALA A 87 6.29 -7.12 -11.44
N LEU A 88 6.09 -5.83 -11.16
CA LEU A 88 5.88 -4.83 -12.21
C LEU A 88 7.09 -4.72 -13.15
N VAL A 89 8.31 -4.68 -12.60
CA VAL A 89 9.54 -4.62 -13.41
C VAL A 89 9.70 -5.87 -14.26
N MET A 90 9.49 -7.06 -13.67
CA MET A 90 9.58 -8.33 -14.41
C MET A 90 8.56 -8.41 -15.55
N ASN A 91 7.32 -7.97 -15.32
CA ASN A 91 6.30 -7.91 -16.35
C ASN A 91 6.68 -6.93 -17.49
N ARG A 92 7.28 -5.78 -17.16
CA ARG A 92 7.81 -4.86 -18.20
C ARG A 92 8.93 -5.49 -19.03
N ILE A 93 9.83 -6.23 -18.39
CA ILE A 93 10.91 -6.94 -19.08
C ILE A 93 10.32 -8.01 -20.01
N SER A 94 9.40 -8.84 -19.50
CA SER A 94 8.65 -9.83 -20.28
C SER A 94 8.01 -9.21 -21.53
N ALA A 95 7.27 -8.10 -21.35
CA ALA A 95 6.59 -7.41 -22.45
C ALA A 95 7.54 -6.82 -23.50
N VAL A 96 8.78 -6.51 -23.15
CA VAL A 96 9.82 -6.11 -24.12
C VAL A 96 10.37 -7.33 -24.86
N MET A 97 10.64 -8.43 -24.14
CA MET A 97 11.14 -9.69 -24.71
C MET A 97 10.14 -10.32 -25.69
N ASP A 98 8.84 -10.23 -25.40
CA ASP A 98 7.77 -10.73 -26.26
C ASP A 98 7.69 -10.03 -27.62
N ARG A 99 8.20 -8.80 -27.71
CA ARG A 99 8.27 -8.02 -28.97
C ARG A 99 9.52 -8.33 -29.79
N SER A 100 10.44 -9.15 -29.27
CA SER A 100 11.64 -9.56 -30.00
C SER A 100 11.27 -10.40 -31.22
N SER A 101 12.00 -10.25 -32.32
CA SER A 101 11.89 -11.12 -33.49
C SER A 101 12.54 -12.49 -33.28
N ASP A 102 13.39 -12.62 -32.26
CA ASP A 102 14.03 -13.88 -31.90
C ASP A 102 13.11 -14.78 -31.07
N VAL A 103 12.92 -16.02 -31.54
CA VAL A 103 12.09 -17.02 -30.86
C VAL A 103 12.68 -17.41 -29.50
N GLY A 104 14.01 -17.49 -29.37
CA GLY A 104 14.67 -17.82 -28.10
C GLY A 104 14.36 -16.78 -27.02
N THR A 105 14.47 -15.50 -27.39
CA THR A 105 14.13 -14.36 -26.53
C THR A 105 12.65 -14.35 -26.14
N ARG A 106 11.73 -14.71 -27.04
CA ARG A 106 10.29 -14.81 -26.73
C ARG A 106 9.98 -15.94 -25.74
N VAL A 107 10.61 -17.11 -25.90
CA VAL A 107 10.47 -18.22 -24.95
C VAL A 107 11.00 -17.84 -23.56
N ALA A 108 12.15 -17.14 -23.50
CA ALA A 108 12.67 -16.61 -22.25
C ALA A 108 11.72 -15.54 -21.65
N GLY A 109 11.09 -14.70 -22.48
CA GLY A 109 10.06 -13.75 -22.07
C GLY A 109 8.88 -14.43 -21.36
N SER A 110 8.36 -15.51 -21.93
CA SER A 110 7.29 -16.30 -21.32
C SER A 110 7.68 -16.89 -19.96
N ALA A 111 8.92 -17.35 -19.79
CA ALA A 111 9.41 -17.83 -18.50
C ALA A 111 9.50 -16.70 -17.46
N VAL A 112 9.95 -15.51 -17.86
CA VAL A 112 9.97 -14.30 -17.02
C VAL A 112 8.54 -13.88 -16.65
N ASP A 113 7.58 -14.00 -17.56
CA ASP A 113 6.17 -13.70 -17.31
C ASP A 113 5.57 -14.59 -16.22
N ILE A 114 5.79 -15.90 -16.33
CA ILE A 114 5.34 -16.89 -15.33
C ILE A 114 5.97 -16.59 -13.97
N ALA A 115 7.28 -16.31 -13.94
CA ALA A 115 7.97 -15.95 -12.70
C ALA A 115 7.39 -14.65 -12.11
N SER A 116 7.11 -13.65 -12.94
CA SER A 116 6.49 -12.39 -12.50
C SER A 116 5.10 -12.61 -11.89
N SER A 117 4.33 -13.55 -12.45
CA SER A 117 3.01 -13.93 -11.95
C SER A 117 3.08 -14.57 -10.56
N VAL A 118 4.07 -15.44 -10.31
CA VAL A 118 4.31 -16.04 -8.99
C VAL A 118 4.68 -14.96 -7.96
N VAL A 119 5.58 -14.04 -8.32
CA VAL A 119 5.96 -12.91 -7.44
C VAL A 119 4.74 -12.02 -7.16
N LEU A 120 3.89 -11.78 -8.16
CA LEU A 120 2.67 -11.00 -7.99
C LEU A 120 1.67 -11.67 -7.06
N ILE A 121 1.52 -13.01 -7.13
CA ILE A 121 0.69 -13.78 -6.19
C ILE A 121 1.22 -13.62 -4.76
N GLY A 122 2.53 -13.74 -4.56
CA GLY A 122 3.17 -13.50 -3.27
C GLY A 122 2.92 -12.09 -2.74
N ALA A 123 3.03 -11.07 -3.60
CA ALA A 123 2.67 -9.70 -3.27
C ALA A 123 1.19 -9.56 -2.92
N ALA A 124 0.28 -10.22 -3.62
CA ALA A 124 -1.16 -10.19 -3.30
C ALA A 124 -1.46 -10.80 -1.93
N VAL A 125 -0.82 -11.91 -1.56
CA VAL A 125 -0.95 -12.53 -0.24
C VAL A 125 -0.44 -11.58 0.86
N LEU A 126 0.72 -10.96 0.66
CA LEU A 126 1.22 -9.95 1.60
C LEU A 126 0.30 -8.74 1.70
N ALA A 127 -0.34 -8.32 0.59
CA ALA A 127 -1.33 -7.25 0.61
C ALA A 127 -2.50 -7.59 1.55
N ILE A 128 -2.97 -8.84 1.54
CA ILE A 128 -4.03 -9.30 2.45
C ILE A 128 -3.56 -9.21 3.91
N PHE A 129 -2.32 -9.59 4.21
CA PHE A 129 -1.77 -9.44 5.56
C PHE A 129 -1.65 -7.98 5.98
N VAL A 130 -1.20 -7.09 5.09
CA VAL A 130 -1.15 -5.63 5.32
C VAL A 130 -2.55 -5.10 5.65
N VAL A 131 -3.56 -5.50 4.89
CA VAL A 131 -4.95 -5.11 5.11
C VAL A 131 -5.43 -5.56 6.48
N ARG A 132 -5.22 -6.83 6.84
CA ARG A 132 -5.68 -7.39 8.13
C ARG A 132 -4.97 -6.75 9.32
N ASP A 133 -3.65 -6.58 9.27
CA ASP A 133 -2.87 -5.91 10.33
C ASP A 133 -3.36 -4.46 10.52
N LEU A 134 -3.56 -3.73 9.42
CA LEU A 134 -4.02 -2.35 9.51
C LEU A 134 -5.44 -2.23 10.05
N THR A 135 -6.36 -3.10 9.61
CA THR A 135 -7.74 -3.12 10.11
C THR A 135 -7.77 -3.44 11.60
N ALA A 136 -7.05 -4.47 12.06
CA ALA A 136 -6.99 -4.83 13.47
C ALA A 136 -6.44 -3.70 14.34
N ARG A 137 -5.42 -2.96 13.86
CA ARG A 137 -4.88 -1.78 14.57
C ARG A 137 -5.88 -0.63 14.65
N GLN A 138 -6.60 -0.37 13.56
CA GLN A 138 -7.63 0.67 13.54
C GLN A 138 -8.79 0.34 14.48
N GLU A 139 -9.22 -0.91 14.53
CA GLU A 139 -10.25 -1.40 15.46
C GLU A 139 -9.80 -1.27 16.91
N LEU A 140 -8.59 -1.76 17.24
CA LEU A 140 -8.03 -1.66 18.58
C LEU A 140 -7.95 -0.20 19.05
N LYS A 141 -7.47 0.72 18.19
CA LYS A 141 -7.39 2.14 18.53
C LYS A 141 -8.79 2.74 18.72
N ASN A 142 -9.76 2.36 17.91
CA ASN A 142 -11.15 2.81 18.04
C ASN A 142 -11.80 2.32 19.34
N GLU A 143 -11.57 1.06 19.73
CA GLU A 143 -12.01 0.52 21.02
C GLU A 143 -11.39 1.27 22.21
N LEU A 144 -10.10 1.59 22.14
CA LEU A 144 -9.43 2.35 23.19
C LEU A 144 -9.94 3.80 23.31
N ILE A 145 -10.30 4.43 22.19
CA ILE A 145 -10.90 5.77 22.18
C ILE A 145 -12.33 5.73 22.74
N SER A 146 -13.14 4.78 22.29
CA SER A 146 -14.54 4.65 22.72
C SER A 146 -14.69 4.21 24.19
N SER A 147 -13.76 3.42 24.71
CA SER A 147 -13.70 3.04 26.13
C SER A 147 -13.10 4.10 27.05
N GLY A 148 -12.67 5.25 26.52
CA GLY A 148 -12.07 6.34 27.30
C GLY A 148 -10.68 6.04 27.89
N ARG A 149 -10.05 4.91 27.51
CA ARG A 149 -8.72 4.50 27.99
C ARG A 149 -7.59 5.29 27.32
N LEU A 150 -7.85 5.84 26.13
CA LEU A 150 -7.03 6.87 25.50
C LEU A 150 -7.71 8.23 25.74
N ALA A 151 -7.21 8.96 26.74
CA ALA A 151 -7.53 10.37 27.01
C ALA A 151 -6.63 11.33 26.20
#